data_AF-A0A964H6D9-F1
#
_entry.id   AF-A0A964H6D9-F1
#
_cell.length_a   1.000
_cell.length_b   1.000
_cell.length_c   1.000
_cell.angle_alpha   90.00
_cell.angle_beta   90.00
_cell.angle_gamma   90.00
#
_symmetry.space_group_name_H-M   'P 1'
#
loop_
_entity.id
_entity.type
_entity.pdbx_description
1 polymer ?
#
loop_
_entity_poly.entity_id
_entity_poly.type
_entity_poly.pdbx_seq_one_letter_code
_entity_poly.pdbx_strand_id
1 'polypeptide(L)'
;MAQLKYLPAGVRLHLKLFLYQLRGGVPGRYYFKFHSIPEGLKAEKLAKSAKIPFASIPIPDQIYPQCGISLVVDNPDRLKELLRRAGIEFEIYKTIPTGFEKIR
;
A
#
# COMPACT_ATOMS: atom_id res chain seq x y z
N MET A 1 23.30 -4.40 -4.96
CA MET A 1 23.01 -3.43 -6.05
C MET A 1 21.51 -3.37 -6.37
N ALA A 2 20.63 -3.08 -5.40
CA ALA A 2 19.21 -3.48 -5.50
C ALA A 2 18.13 -2.39 -5.33
N GLN A 3 18.45 -1.10 -5.10
CA GLN A 3 17.42 -0.10 -4.75
C GLN A 3 17.30 1.13 -5.68
N LEU A 4 18.31 1.47 -6.50
CA LEU A 4 18.24 2.68 -7.35
C LEU A 4 17.14 2.60 -8.43
N LYS A 5 16.82 1.40 -8.95
CA LYS A 5 15.79 1.25 -10.00
C LYS A 5 14.39 1.66 -9.52
N TYR A 6 14.15 1.64 -8.20
CA TYR A 6 12.86 1.98 -7.60
C TYR A 6 12.86 3.37 -6.98
N LEU A 7 13.97 4.12 -7.04
CA LEU A 7 14.06 5.50 -6.56
C LEU A 7 12.96 6.41 -7.14
N PRO A 8 12.63 6.36 -8.45
CA PRO A 8 11.56 7.18 -9.01
C PRO A 8 10.19 6.81 -8.45
N ALA A 9 9.95 5.51 -8.21
CA ALA A 9 8.71 5.03 -7.60
C ALA A 9 8.62 5.48 -6.13
N GLY A 10 9.73 5.44 -5.40
CA GLY A 10 9.84 5.94 -4.03
C GLY A 10 9.53 7.43 -3.92
N VAL A 11 10.14 8.27 -4.77
CA VAL A 11 9.86 9.73 -4.82
C VAL A 11 8.39 9.98 -5.13
N ARG A 12 7.82 9.27 -6.12
CA ARG A 12 6.40 9.38 -6.47
C ARG A 12 5.48 9.03 -5.30
N LEU A 13 5.81 7.98 -4.54
CA LEU A 13 5.05 7.53 -3.38
C LEU A 13 5.10 8.56 -2.23
N HIS A 14 6.28 9.13 -1.95
CA HIS A 14 6.43 10.17 -0.92
C HIS A 14 5.73 11.47 -1.31
N LEU A 15 5.82 11.88 -2.58
CA LEU A 15 5.09 13.05 -3.08
C LEU A 15 3.57 12.85 -2.95
N LYS A 16 3.05 11.66 -3.27
CA LYS A 16 1.65 11.32 -3.04
C LYS A 16 1.27 11.41 -1.56
N LEU A 17 2.08 10.85 -0.66
CA LEU A 17 1.83 10.92 0.77
C LEU A 17 1.76 12.38 1.25
N PHE A 18 2.69 13.22 0.80
CA PHE A 18 2.66 14.66 1.10
C PHE A 18 1.37 15.32 0.60
N LEU A 19 0.94 15.04 -0.64
CA LEU A 19 -0.33 15.55 -1.18
C LEU A 19 -1.56 15.05 -0.40
N TYR A 20 -1.55 13.80 0.07
CA TYR A 20 -2.62 13.26 0.90
C TYR A 20 -2.67 13.97 2.27
N GLN A 21 -1.52 14.18 2.91
CA GLN A 21 -1.46 14.93 4.17
C GLN A 21 -1.98 16.37 4.00
N LEU A 22 -1.64 17.04 2.89
CA LEU A 22 -2.17 18.36 2.57
C LEU A 22 -3.70 18.38 2.35
N ARG A 23 -4.29 17.26 1.89
CA ARG A 23 -5.73 17.10 1.67
C ARG A 23 -6.49 16.55 2.88
N GLY A 24 -5.85 16.47 4.05
CA GLY A 24 -6.50 16.02 5.29
C GLY A 24 -6.32 14.53 5.62
N GLY A 25 -5.41 13.83 4.95
CA GLY A 25 -4.98 12.47 5.30
C GLY A 25 -4.99 11.46 4.16
N VAL A 26 -4.51 10.26 4.46
CA VAL A 26 -4.55 9.13 3.51
C VAL A 26 -5.98 8.59 3.45
N PRO A 27 -6.59 8.49 2.26
CA PRO A 27 -7.93 7.95 2.13
C PRO A 27 -7.90 6.43 2.28
N GLY A 28 -8.73 5.90 3.18
CA GLY A 28 -8.80 4.48 3.49
C GLY A 28 -8.38 4.14 4.91
N ARG A 29 -8.73 2.92 5.34
CA ARG A 29 -8.46 2.42 6.70
C ARG A 29 -7.67 1.13 6.70
N TYR A 30 -7.59 0.45 5.56
CA TYR A 30 -6.94 -0.85 5.43
C TYR A 30 -5.70 -0.74 4.56
N TYR A 31 -4.57 -1.10 5.13
CA TYR A 31 -3.24 -0.98 4.57
C TYR A 31 -2.75 -2.37 4.22
N PHE A 32 -2.50 -2.59 2.93
CA PHE A 32 -1.92 -3.82 2.44
C PHE A 32 -0.41 -3.66 2.41
N LYS A 33 0.30 -4.51 3.15
CA LYS A 33 1.76 -4.58 3.16
C LYS A 33 2.18 -5.82 2.39
N PHE A 34 3.14 -5.65 1.49
CA PHE A 34 3.65 -6.71 0.63
C PHE A 34 5.05 -7.14 1.09
N HIS A 35 5.42 -8.37 0.77
CA HIS A 35 6.75 -8.88 1.13
C HIS A 35 7.87 -8.15 0.37
N SER A 36 7.59 -7.71 -0.86
CA SER A 36 8.57 -7.01 -1.70
C SER A 36 7.98 -5.87 -2.53
N ILE A 37 8.84 -4.90 -2.92
CA ILE A 37 8.46 -3.78 -3.80
C ILE A 37 7.88 -4.28 -5.15
N PRO A 38 8.48 -5.27 -5.85
CA PRO A 38 7.94 -5.76 -7.11
C PRO A 38 6.53 -6.33 -6.98
N GLU A 39 6.23 -7.05 -5.91
CA GLU A 39 4.89 -7.59 -5.65
C GLU A 39 3.88 -6.48 -5.42
N GLY A 40 4.23 -5.48 -4.61
CA GLY A 40 3.35 -4.35 -4.37
C GLY A 40 3.13 -3.49 -5.62
N LEU A 41 4.13 -3.34 -6.50
CA LEU A 41 3.94 -2.69 -7.81
C LEU A 41 3.06 -3.54 -8.75
N LYS A 42 3.17 -4.87 -8.70
CA LYS A 42 2.30 -5.78 -9.44
C LYS A 42 0.85 -5.68 -8.92
N ALA A 43 0.67 -5.64 -7.61
CA ALA A 43 -0.61 -5.40 -6.95
C ALA A 43 -1.21 -4.05 -7.34
N GLU A 44 -0.40 -2.97 -7.36
CA GLU A 44 -0.85 -1.64 -7.80
C GLU A 44 -1.40 -1.70 -9.24
N LYS A 45 -0.69 -2.37 -10.15
CA LYS A 45 -1.13 -2.53 -11.54
C LYS A 45 -2.44 -3.33 -11.64
N LEU A 46 -2.55 -4.45 -10.94
CA LEU A 46 -3.76 -5.28 -10.93
C LEU A 46 -4.97 -4.51 -10.39
N ALA A 47 -4.79 -3.78 -9.28
CA ALA A 47 -5.84 -2.97 -8.69
C ALA A 47 -6.32 -1.86 -9.63
N LYS A 48 -5.40 -1.21 -10.38
CA LYS A 48 -5.76 -0.22 -11.42
C LYS A 48 -6.56 -0.85 -12.56
N SER A 49 -6.10 -1.99 -13.08
CA SER A 49 -6.80 -2.70 -14.15
C SER A 49 -8.20 -3.14 -13.74
N ALA A 50 -8.37 -3.54 -12.46
CA ALA A 50 -9.66 -3.89 -11.88
C ALA A 50 -10.52 -2.68 -11.46
N LYS A 51 -10.05 -1.44 -11.70
CA LYS A 51 -10.71 -0.18 -11.31
C LYS A 51 -11.10 -0.13 -9.83
N ILE A 52 -10.31 -0.74 -8.96
CA ILE A 52 -10.52 -0.67 -7.52
C ILE A 52 -10.04 0.72 -7.05
N PRO A 53 -10.84 1.48 -6.28
CA PRO A 53 -10.37 2.72 -5.68
C PRO A 53 -9.35 2.41 -4.57
N PHE A 54 -8.14 2.93 -4.69
CA PHE A 54 -7.08 2.77 -3.68
C PHE A 54 -6.15 3.99 -3.67
N ALA A 55 -5.52 4.24 -2.53
CA ALA A 55 -4.34 5.09 -2.43
C ALA A 55 -3.08 4.23 -2.41
N SER A 56 -1.99 4.75 -2.98
CA SER A 56 -0.69 4.09 -2.96
C SER A 56 0.32 5.04 -2.38
N ILE A 57 0.91 4.60 -1.27
CA ILE A 57 1.79 5.38 -0.39
C ILE A 57 2.97 4.48 0.03
N PRO A 58 4.08 5.04 0.55
CA PRO A 58 5.07 4.21 1.23
C PRO A 58 4.42 3.52 2.45
N ILE A 59 4.97 2.38 2.85
CA ILE A 59 4.52 1.73 4.09
C ILE A 59 4.79 2.70 5.25
N PRO A 60 3.81 2.98 6.12
CA PRO A 60 4.04 3.77 7.32
C PRO A 60 5.15 3.16 8.19
N ASP A 61 6.06 3.99 8.71
CA ASP A 61 7.19 3.52 9.54
C ASP A 61 6.74 2.72 10.77
N GLN A 62 5.53 3.03 11.29
CA GLN A 62 4.88 2.31 12.38
C GLN A 62 4.50 0.85 12.01
N ILE A 63 4.25 0.56 10.74
CA ILE A 63 3.96 -0.79 10.23
C ILE A 63 5.27 -1.50 9.85
N TYR A 64 6.15 -0.81 9.12
CA TYR A 64 7.43 -1.36 8.71
C TYR A 64 8.43 -0.24 8.39
N PRO A 65 9.62 -0.22 9.02
CA PRO A 65 10.57 0.89 8.87
C PRO A 65 11.39 0.85 7.57
N GLN A 66 11.22 -0.17 6.73
CA GLN A 66 11.96 -0.27 5.46
C GLN A 66 11.12 0.23 4.28
N CYS A 67 11.81 0.72 3.24
CA CYS A 67 11.21 1.14 1.98
C CYS A 67 10.34 0.04 1.36
N GLY A 68 9.04 0.31 1.25
CA GLY A 68 8.08 -0.54 0.58
C GLY A 68 6.88 0.25 0.08
N ILE A 69 5.94 -0.44 -0.53
CA ILE A 69 4.69 0.14 -1.04
C ILE A 69 3.53 -0.42 -0.24
N SER A 70 2.59 0.44 0.12
CA SER A 70 1.31 0.04 0.69
C SER A 70 0.17 0.48 -0.22
N LEU A 71 -0.80 -0.40 -0.39
CA LEU A 71 -2.09 -0.05 -1.00
C LEU A 71 -3.10 0.16 0.11
N VAL A 72 -3.73 1.32 0.12
CA VAL A 72 -4.68 1.73 1.15
C VAL A 72 -6.07 1.79 0.55
N VAL A 73 -7.03 1.14 1.18
CA VAL A 73 -8.42 1.04 0.72
C VAL A 73 -9.40 1.22 1.89
N ASP A 74 -10.62 1.64 1.59
CA ASP A 74 -11.71 1.70 2.56
C ASP A 74 -12.32 0.31 2.81
N ASN A 75 -12.43 -0.51 1.77
CA ASN A 75 -12.93 -1.88 1.85
C ASN A 75 -11.87 -2.87 1.32
N PRO A 76 -11.35 -3.80 2.15
CA PRO A 76 -10.30 -4.71 1.77
C PRO A 76 -10.76 -5.89 0.90
N ASP A 77 -12.05 -6.23 0.86
CA ASP A 77 -12.53 -7.52 0.35
C ASP A 77 -12.19 -7.73 -1.14
N ARG A 78 -12.54 -6.76 -1.99
CA ARG A 78 -12.28 -6.85 -3.44
C ARG A 78 -10.79 -6.95 -3.75
N LEU A 79 -9.96 -6.17 -3.06
CA LEU A 79 -8.52 -6.18 -3.28
C LEU A 79 -7.91 -7.49 -2.76
N LYS A 80 -8.33 -7.93 -1.58
CA LYS A 80 -7.93 -9.22 -0.98
C LYS A 80 -8.25 -10.40 -1.90
N GLU A 81 -9.45 -10.45 -2.49
CA GLU A 81 -9.82 -11.50 -3.44
C GLU A 81 -8.98 -11.45 -4.71
N LEU A 82 -8.78 -10.27 -5.29
CA LEU A 82 -7.95 -10.07 -6.48
C LEU A 82 -6.52 -10.54 -6.24
N LEU A 83 -5.91 -10.16 -5.11
CA LEU A 83 -4.54 -10.54 -4.77
C LEU A 83 -4.40 -12.04 -4.50
N ARG A 84 -5.37 -12.65 -3.82
CA ARG A 84 -5.39 -14.12 -3.61
C ARG A 84 -5.47 -14.87 -4.92
N ARG A 85 -6.31 -14.43 -5.87
CA ARG A 85 -6.39 -15.04 -7.21
C ARG A 85 -5.10 -14.88 -8.01
N ALA A 86 -4.37 -13.79 -7.78
CA ALA A 86 -3.08 -13.53 -8.43
C ALA A 86 -1.90 -14.24 -7.74
N GLY A 87 -2.13 -14.97 -6.65
CA GLY A 87 -1.09 -15.66 -5.88
C GLY A 87 -0.10 -14.70 -5.21
N ILE A 88 -0.53 -13.48 -4.86
CA ILE A 88 0.32 -12.48 -4.21
C ILE A 88 0.12 -12.59 -2.70
N GLU A 89 1.21 -12.70 -1.94
CA GLU A 89 1.18 -12.68 -0.48
C GLU A 89 1.10 -11.24 0.04
N PHE A 90 0.30 -11.03 1.10
CA PHE A 90 0.12 -9.73 1.71
C PHE A 90 -0.32 -9.87 3.17
N GLU A 91 -0.01 -8.84 3.94
CA GLU A 91 -0.50 -8.62 5.29
C GLU A 91 -1.48 -7.43 5.27
N ILE A 92 -2.51 -7.47 6.11
CA ILE A 92 -3.51 -6.39 6.22
C ILE A 92 -3.41 -5.76 7.59
N TYR A 93 -3.21 -4.45 7.60
CA TYR A 93 -3.27 -3.62 8.79
C TYR A 93 -4.46 -2.68 8.73
N LYS A 94 -5.11 -2.42 9.85
CA LYS A 94 -6.19 -1.43 9.95
C LYS A 94 -5.76 -0.28 10.86
N THR A 95 -6.10 0.94 10.46
CA THR A 95 -5.89 2.11 11.30
C THR A 95 -6.79 2.07 12.52
N ILE A 96 -6.18 2.28 13.69
CA ILE A 96 -6.83 2.46 14.99
C ILE A 96 -6.40 3.82 15.56
N PRO A 97 -7.11 4.39 16.57
CA PRO A 97 -6.78 5.71 17.11
C PRO A 97 -5.33 5.87 17.59
N THR A 98 -4.70 4.78 18.02
CA THR A 98 -3.33 4.74 18.57
C THR A 98 -2.28 4.23 17.59
N GLY A 99 -2.63 3.95 16.32
CA GLY A 99 -1.69 3.41 15.32
C GLY A 99 -2.33 2.43 14.35
N PHE A 100 -1.74 1.23 14.24
CA PHE A 100 -2.16 0.19 13.30
C PHE A 100 -2.27 -1.17 13.98
N GLU A 101 -3.31 -1.92 13.62
CA GLU A 101 -3.54 -3.29 14.10
C GLU A 101 -3.47 -4.28 12.93
N LYS A 102 -2.70 -5.37 13.08
CA LYS A 102 -2.64 -6.43 12.08
C LYS A 102 -3.90 -7.30 12.18
N ILE A 103 -4.62 -7.45 11.07
CA ILE A 103 -5.83 -8.28 10.98
C ILE A 103 -5.54 -9.60 10.23
N ARG A 104 -4.49 -9.62 9.39
CA ARG A 104 -4.06 -10.81 8.64
C ARG A 104 -2.58 -10.75 8.30
#